data_AF-A0A1Z8JVN0-F1
#
_entry.id   AF-A0A1Z8JVN0-F1
#
_cell.length_a   1.000
_cell.length_b   1.000
_cell.length_c   1.000
_cell.angle_alpha   90.00
_cell.angle_beta   90.00
_cell.angle_gamma   90.00
#
_symmetry.space_group_name_H-M   'P 1'
#
loop_
_entity.id
_entity.type
_entity.pdbx_description
1 polymer ?
#
loop_
_entity_poly.entity_id
_entity_poly.type
_entity_poly.pdbx_seq_one_letter_code
_entity_poly.pdbx_strand_id
1 'polypeptide(L)'
;MQRLQKISRAAFSVNRSLVNTFKYAKQDQLYVHQLNNEITKVSFSEDPDKLAIGALKGLINEKDLLISPDNFIENKDFLNVLHKTYSDHAHKDQAYIYDALNYANNHMALSDYKKILKYMDERPETQNTVGYVLVDNKGAIVPDSYEQNDTYTLCNIDGIIKLSDFMAEKLQENL
;
A
#
# COMPACT_ATOMS: atom_id res chain seq x y z
N MET A 1 -28.20 4.52 26.03
CA MET A 1 -26.89 4.56 25.32
C MET A 1 -25.92 3.47 25.80
N GLN A 2 -26.33 2.18 25.82
CA GLN A 2 -25.41 1.05 26.15
C GLN A 2 -25.65 -0.20 25.29
N ARG A 3 -26.64 -0.19 24.39
CA ARG A 3 -26.96 -1.33 23.51
C ARG A 3 -26.27 -1.29 22.14
N LEU A 4 -25.84 -0.11 21.69
CA LEU A 4 -25.17 0.11 20.40
C LEU A 4 -23.68 -0.26 20.41
N GLN A 5 -23.01 -0.24 21.57
CA GLN A 5 -21.60 -0.64 21.71
C GLN A 5 -21.38 -2.16 21.79
N LYS A 6 -22.46 -2.98 21.88
CA LYS A 6 -22.33 -4.45 21.88
C LYS A 6 -22.40 -5.09 20.49
N ILE A 7 -22.69 -4.30 19.45
CA ILE A 7 -22.67 -4.77 18.05
C ILE A 7 -21.23 -4.76 17.51
N SER A 8 -20.29 -4.07 18.16
CA SER A 8 -18.97 -3.73 17.61
C SER A 8 -17.83 -4.72 17.88
N ARG A 9 -18.11 -5.99 18.20
CA ARG A 9 -17.07 -7.05 18.23
C ARG A 9 -17.54 -8.42 17.71
N ALA A 10 -18.85 -8.70 17.72
CA ALA A 10 -19.39 -9.98 17.25
C ALA A 10 -19.67 -10.00 15.73
N ALA A 11 -19.86 -8.84 15.08
CA ALA A 11 -20.07 -8.76 13.63
C ALA A 11 -18.80 -8.99 12.79
N PHE A 12 -17.64 -9.10 13.45
CA PHE A 12 -16.35 -9.42 12.85
C PHE A 12 -15.81 -10.79 13.30
N SER A 13 -16.63 -11.68 13.85
CA SER A 13 -16.25 -13.10 13.88
C SER A 13 -16.43 -13.65 12.47
N VAL A 14 -15.47 -13.31 11.60
CA VAL A 14 -15.39 -13.86 10.25
C VAL A 14 -15.21 -15.37 10.42
N ASN A 15 -16.21 -16.15 10.02
CA ASN A 15 -16.06 -17.59 10.01
C ASN A 15 -15.01 -17.93 8.94
N ARG A 16 -13.78 -18.22 9.36
CA ARG A 16 -12.65 -18.52 8.46
C ARG A 16 -12.98 -19.61 7.44
N SER A 17 -13.91 -20.52 7.75
CA SER A 17 -14.34 -21.58 6.82
C SER A 17 -15.14 -21.08 5.61
N LEU A 18 -15.59 -19.83 5.61
CA LEU A 18 -16.38 -19.22 4.54
C LEU A 18 -15.62 -18.14 3.77
N VAL A 19 -14.41 -17.79 4.20
CA VAL A 19 -13.58 -16.80 3.50
C VAL A 19 -12.85 -17.48 2.36
N ASN A 20 -13.15 -17.05 1.14
CA ASN A 20 -12.34 -17.44 -0.02
C ASN A 20 -11.17 -16.45 -0.14
N THR A 21 -9.93 -16.95 -0.02
CA THR A 21 -8.70 -16.16 -0.17
C THR A 21 -7.91 -16.65 -1.37
N PHE A 22 -7.50 -15.73 -2.24
CA PHE A 22 -6.66 -16.02 -3.40
C PHE A 22 -5.68 -14.88 -3.68
N LYS A 23 -4.59 -15.18 -4.39
CA LYS A 23 -3.63 -14.15 -4.83
C LYS A 23 -4.20 -13.36 -6.00
N TYR A 24 -3.97 -12.05 -6.00
CA TYR A 24 -4.42 -11.21 -7.09
C TYR A 24 -3.60 -11.46 -8.37
N ALA A 25 -4.27 -11.90 -9.45
CA ALA A 25 -3.58 -12.36 -10.66
C ALA A 25 -2.74 -11.28 -11.38
N LYS A 26 -3.06 -9.99 -11.17
CA LYS A 26 -2.32 -8.88 -11.81
C LYS A 26 -1.11 -8.41 -11.00
N GLN A 27 -1.04 -8.76 -9.71
CA GLN A 27 0.05 -8.37 -8.81
C GLN A 27 0.18 -9.39 -7.67
N ASP A 28 1.34 -10.03 -7.62
CA ASP A 28 1.69 -11.14 -6.73
C ASP A 28 1.83 -10.78 -5.24
N GLN A 29 2.03 -9.50 -4.91
CA GLN A 29 2.12 -9.01 -3.53
C GLN A 29 0.76 -8.93 -2.81
N LEU A 30 -0.36 -9.05 -3.52
CA LEU A 30 -1.69 -8.82 -2.96
C LEU A 30 -2.51 -10.10 -2.86
N TYR A 31 -3.25 -10.20 -1.77
CA TYR A 31 -4.26 -11.21 -1.52
C TYR A 31 -5.64 -10.55 -1.50
N VAL A 32 -6.62 -11.31 -1.98
CA VAL A 32 -8.02 -10.92 -2.05
C VAL A 32 -8.81 -11.86 -1.17
N HIS A 33 -9.57 -11.31 -0.22
CA HIS A 33 -10.34 -12.07 0.75
C HIS A 33 -11.82 -11.76 0.58
N GLN A 34 -12.55 -12.67 -0.06
CA GLN A 34 -14.00 -12.57 -0.21
C GLN A 34 -14.66 -13.01 1.10
N LEU A 35 -15.12 -12.03 1.89
CA LEU A 35 -15.74 -12.29 3.19
C LEU A 35 -17.20 -12.69 3.05
N ASN A 36 -17.89 -12.06 2.10
CA ASN A 36 -19.29 -12.34 1.73
C ASN A 36 -19.55 -11.78 0.31
N ASN A 37 -20.82 -11.77 -0.12
CA ASN A 37 -21.21 -11.32 -1.46
C ASN A 37 -21.11 -9.80 -1.68
N GLU A 38 -20.87 -9.03 -0.63
CA GLU A 38 -20.85 -7.56 -0.66
C GLU A 38 -19.46 -6.98 -0.42
N ILE A 39 -18.65 -7.65 0.39
CA ILE A 39 -17.38 -7.16 0.90
C ILE A 39 -16.27 -8.13 0.53
N THR A 40 -15.33 -7.62 -0.26
CA THR A 40 -14.06 -8.29 -0.56
C THR A 40 -12.92 -7.41 -0.09
N LYS A 41 -12.10 -7.88 0.85
CA LYS A 41 -10.91 -7.14 1.30
C LYS A 41 -9.74 -7.40 0.35
N VAL A 42 -8.84 -6.43 0.27
CA VAL A 42 -7.54 -6.60 -0.37
C VAL A 42 -6.47 -6.34 0.68
N SER A 43 -5.41 -7.16 0.73
CA SER A 43 -4.33 -6.99 1.71
C SER A 43 -2.98 -7.45 1.16
N PHE A 44 -1.89 -7.11 1.85
CA PHE A 44 -0.54 -7.66 1.57
C PHE A 44 -0.28 -9.01 2.27
N SER A 45 -1.26 -9.56 3.00
CA SER A 45 -1.11 -10.80 3.78
C SER A 45 -2.08 -11.87 3.31
N GLU A 46 -1.66 -13.13 3.39
CA GLU A 46 -2.58 -14.25 3.16
C GLU A 46 -3.62 -14.39 4.29
N ASP A 47 -3.35 -13.85 5.49
CA ASP A 47 -4.28 -13.90 6.61
C ASP A 47 -5.35 -12.80 6.51
N PRO A 48 -6.65 -13.15 6.36
CA PRO A 48 -7.75 -12.18 6.19
C PRO A 48 -8.02 -11.29 7.43
N ASP A 49 -7.43 -11.64 8.58
CA ASP A 49 -7.55 -10.86 9.82
C ASP A 49 -6.52 -9.72 9.91
N LYS A 50 -5.50 -9.73 9.05
CA LYS A 50 -4.50 -8.67 8.95
C LYS A 50 -5.10 -7.39 8.37
N LEU A 51 -4.41 -6.27 8.61
CA LEU A 51 -4.87 -4.97 8.15
C LEU A 51 -4.97 -4.94 6.62
N ALA A 52 -6.18 -4.72 6.12
CA ALA A 52 -6.46 -4.64 4.70
C ALA A 52 -6.00 -3.28 4.14
N ILE A 53 -5.51 -3.26 2.91
CA ILE A 53 -5.22 -2.02 2.17
C ILE A 53 -6.51 -1.26 1.82
N GLY A 54 -7.60 -2.01 1.68
CA GLY A 54 -8.90 -1.49 1.30
C GLY A 54 -9.90 -2.60 1.03
N ALA A 55 -11.02 -2.23 0.43
CA ALA A 55 -12.08 -3.16 0.09
C ALA A 55 -12.66 -2.87 -1.30
N LEU A 56 -13.15 -3.92 -1.94
CA LEU A 56 -13.91 -3.88 -3.18
C LEU A 56 -15.40 -4.03 -2.86
N LYS A 57 -16.24 -3.36 -3.64
CA LYS A 57 -17.70 -3.51 -3.57
C LYS A 57 -18.19 -4.65 -4.46
N GLY A 58 -18.95 -5.58 -3.89
CA GLY A 58 -19.72 -6.59 -4.63
C GLY A 58 -19.01 -7.94 -4.82
N LEU A 59 -19.71 -8.83 -5.52
CA LEU A 59 -19.24 -10.18 -5.81
C LEU A 59 -18.15 -10.15 -6.90
N ILE A 60 -17.01 -10.76 -6.59
CA ILE A 60 -15.84 -10.74 -7.46
C ILE A 60 -15.67 -12.10 -8.16
N ASN A 61 -15.47 -12.07 -9.48
CA ASN A 61 -14.94 -13.20 -10.22
C ASN A 61 -13.41 -13.07 -10.27
N GLU A 62 -12.69 -14.03 -9.68
CA GLU A 62 -11.22 -14.03 -9.59
C GLU A 62 -10.53 -13.81 -10.96
N LYS A 63 -11.02 -14.44 -12.03
CA LYS A 63 -10.37 -14.40 -13.36
C LYS A 63 -10.47 -13.03 -14.03
N ASP A 64 -11.54 -12.30 -13.75
CA ASP A 64 -11.86 -11.03 -14.39
C ASP A 64 -11.68 -9.85 -13.42
N LEU A 65 -11.18 -10.10 -12.21
CA LEU A 65 -10.97 -9.06 -11.23
C LEU A 65 -9.94 -8.05 -11.74
N LEU A 66 -10.37 -6.81 -11.84
CA LEU A 66 -9.52 -5.64 -12.05
C LEU A 66 -9.84 -4.62 -10.96
N ILE A 67 -8.85 -4.35 -10.11
CA ILE A 67 -8.94 -3.30 -9.09
C ILE A 67 -8.74 -1.95 -9.78
N SER A 68 -9.68 -1.03 -9.59
CA SER A 68 -9.65 0.32 -10.14
C SER A 68 -10.20 1.35 -9.14
N PRO A 69 -10.00 2.65 -9.37
CA PRO A 69 -10.55 3.69 -8.50
C PRO A 69 -12.08 3.66 -8.38
N ASP A 70 -12.77 3.11 -9.38
CA ASP A 70 -14.24 3.04 -9.39
C ASP A 70 -14.78 1.97 -8.43
N ASN A 71 -13.99 0.92 -8.14
CA ASN A 71 -14.43 -0.21 -7.33
C ASN A 71 -13.66 -0.39 -6.01
N PHE A 72 -12.56 0.34 -5.82
CA PHE A 72 -11.71 0.26 -4.64
C PHE A 72 -12.03 1.36 -3.62
N ILE A 73 -12.14 0.96 -2.36
CA ILE A 73 -12.28 1.87 -1.22
C ILE A 73 -11.02 1.75 -0.37
N GLU A 74 -10.28 2.83 -0.25
CA GLU A 74 -9.03 2.88 0.51
C GLU A 74 -9.27 2.74 2.02
N ASN A 75 -8.35 2.05 2.70
CA ASN A 75 -8.32 2.01 4.15
C ASN A 75 -7.30 3.03 4.70
N LYS A 76 -7.78 4.07 5.39
CA LYS A 76 -6.92 5.12 5.97
C LYS A 76 -6.00 4.60 7.08
N ASP A 77 -6.42 3.59 7.82
CA ASP A 77 -5.58 3.01 8.87
C ASP A 77 -4.35 2.32 8.26
N PHE A 78 -4.52 1.74 7.06
CA PHE A 78 -3.40 1.17 6.31
C PHE A 78 -2.43 2.24 5.82
N LEU A 79 -2.92 3.39 5.34
CA LEU A 79 -2.05 4.51 4.95
C LEU A 79 -1.12 4.95 6.10
N ASN A 80 -1.61 4.99 7.33
CA ASN A 80 -0.77 5.34 8.48
C ASN A 80 0.38 4.32 8.67
N VAL A 81 0.09 3.02 8.53
CA VAL A 81 1.11 1.96 8.61
C VAL A 81 2.09 2.06 7.44
N LEU A 82 1.60 2.37 6.24
CA LEU A 82 2.42 2.59 5.06
C LEU A 82 3.41 3.75 5.27
N HIS A 83 2.91 4.93 5.62
CA HIS A 83 3.75 6.11 5.84
C HIS A 83 4.76 5.90 6.97
N LYS A 84 4.36 5.24 8.07
CA LYS A 84 5.29 4.84 9.12
C LYS A 84 6.37 3.89 8.62
N THR A 85 6.01 2.87 7.83
CA THR A 85 6.98 1.93 7.25
C THR A 85 7.98 2.67 6.36
N TYR A 86 7.51 3.59 5.52
CA TYR A 86 8.38 4.44 4.68
C TYR A 86 9.33 5.31 5.52
N SER A 87 8.80 5.98 6.55
CA SER A 87 9.62 6.76 7.49
C SER A 87 10.75 5.94 8.11
N ASP A 88 10.42 4.73 8.60
CA ASP A 88 11.35 3.89 9.36
C ASP A 88 12.37 3.16 8.47
N HIS A 89 12.05 2.91 7.20
CA HIS A 89 12.79 1.95 6.37
C HIS A 89 13.20 2.44 4.99
N ALA A 90 12.64 3.51 4.42
CA ALA A 90 12.96 3.90 3.04
C ALA A 90 14.45 4.16 2.80
N HIS A 91 15.15 4.71 3.80
CA HIS A 91 16.59 4.96 3.76
C HIS A 91 17.47 3.68 3.73
N LYS A 92 16.87 2.49 3.85
CA LYS A 92 17.54 1.18 3.80
C LYS A 92 17.22 0.39 2.52
N ASP A 93 16.25 0.85 1.72
CA ASP A 93 15.89 0.22 0.46
C ASP A 93 16.96 0.52 -0.59
N GLN A 94 17.53 -0.52 -1.19
CA GLN A 94 18.58 -0.37 -2.19
C GLN A 94 18.12 0.42 -3.41
N ALA A 95 16.88 0.25 -3.86
CA ALA A 95 16.37 0.99 -5.01
C ALA A 95 16.35 2.50 -4.73
N TYR A 96 15.81 2.90 -3.57
CA TYR A 96 15.81 4.31 -3.18
C TYR A 96 17.21 4.85 -2.89
N ILE A 97 18.12 4.04 -2.33
CA ILE A 97 19.52 4.43 -2.13
C ILE A 97 20.21 4.72 -3.48
N TYR A 98 19.98 3.89 -4.50
CA TYR A 98 20.53 4.14 -5.83
C TYR A 98 19.94 5.39 -6.47
N ASP A 99 18.62 5.60 -6.33
CA ASP A 99 17.97 6.80 -6.84
C ASP A 99 18.51 8.06 -6.17
N ALA A 100 18.75 8.03 -4.86
CA ALA A 100 19.23 9.16 -4.06
C ALA A 100 20.59 9.72 -4.52
N LEU A 101 21.42 8.91 -5.19
CA LEU A 101 22.68 9.40 -5.78
C LEU A 101 22.46 10.53 -6.79
N ASN A 102 21.26 10.65 -7.37
CA ASN A 102 20.88 11.69 -8.32
C ASN A 102 20.26 12.94 -7.67
N TYR A 103 20.11 12.96 -6.34
CA TYR A 103 19.37 13.99 -5.60
C TYR A 103 20.21 14.71 -4.53
N ALA A 104 21.54 14.73 -4.64
CA ALA A 104 22.41 15.33 -3.63
C ALA A 104 22.00 16.77 -3.25
N ASN A 105 21.87 17.04 -1.94
CA ASN A 105 21.37 18.29 -1.36
C ASN A 105 19.94 18.70 -1.78
N ASN A 106 19.08 17.74 -2.12
CA ASN A 106 17.71 18.00 -2.53
C ASN A 106 16.72 17.02 -1.89
N HIS A 107 15.43 17.30 -2.03
CA HIS A 107 14.37 16.35 -1.68
C HIS A 107 14.17 15.37 -2.83
N MET A 108 14.06 14.08 -2.48
CA MET A 108 13.75 13.00 -3.40
C MET A 108 12.34 12.49 -3.16
N ALA A 109 11.59 12.31 -4.24
CA ALA A 109 10.28 11.68 -4.21
C ALA A 109 10.43 10.16 -4.07
N LEU A 110 9.74 9.57 -3.09
CA LEU A 110 9.64 8.12 -2.92
C LEU A 110 8.38 7.64 -3.64
N SER A 111 8.55 7.10 -4.84
CA SER A 111 7.44 6.50 -5.58
C SER A 111 7.11 5.11 -5.07
N ASP A 112 5.85 4.73 -5.20
CA ASP A 112 5.52 3.32 -5.26
C ASP A 112 5.73 2.78 -6.69
N TYR A 113 5.50 1.48 -6.88
CA TYR A 113 5.81 0.76 -8.10
C TYR A 113 4.55 0.44 -8.91
N LYS A 114 3.46 1.20 -8.72
CA LYS A 114 2.27 1.12 -9.60
C LYS A 114 2.66 1.37 -11.05
N LYS A 115 3.47 2.39 -11.27
CA LYS A 115 3.99 2.81 -12.56
C LYS A 115 5.51 2.74 -12.55
N ILE A 116 6.07 1.91 -13.43
CA ILE A 116 7.50 1.90 -13.69
C ILE A 116 7.81 3.06 -14.63
N LEU A 117 8.70 3.95 -14.19
CA LEU A 117 9.15 5.09 -14.98
C LEU A 117 9.95 4.60 -16.19
N LYS A 118 9.72 5.20 -17.35
CA LYS A 118 10.31 4.76 -18.63
C LYS A 118 11.65 5.43 -18.90
N TYR A 119 11.85 6.63 -18.35
CA TYR A 119 13.02 7.46 -18.60
C TYR A 119 13.74 7.78 -17.29
N MET A 120 15.06 7.95 -17.35
CA MET A 120 15.90 8.22 -16.17
C MET A 120 15.60 9.57 -15.50
N ASP A 121 15.10 10.54 -16.26
CA ASP A 121 14.75 11.88 -15.80
C ASP A 121 13.23 12.05 -15.54
N GLU A 122 12.44 11.00 -15.77
CA GLU A 122 11.02 11.00 -15.42
C GLU A 122 10.88 11.04 -13.90
N ARG A 123 9.93 11.85 -13.43
CA ARG A 123 9.55 11.90 -12.02
C ARG A 123 8.20 11.22 -11.83
N PRO A 124 7.98 10.54 -10.70
CA PRO A 124 6.66 10.02 -10.39
C PRO A 124 5.65 11.17 -10.28
N GLU A 125 4.44 10.91 -10.76
CA GLU A 125 3.29 11.78 -10.50
C GLU A 125 3.04 11.87 -8.99
N THR A 126 2.45 12.98 -8.55
CA THR A 126 2.21 13.20 -7.11
C THR A 126 1.32 12.09 -6.52
N GLN A 127 0.33 11.59 -7.25
CA GLN A 127 -0.54 10.49 -6.80
C GLN A 127 0.18 9.13 -6.67
N ASN A 128 1.37 8.99 -7.27
CA ASN A 128 2.22 7.80 -7.16
C ASN A 128 3.41 8.00 -6.21
N THR A 129 3.55 9.20 -5.64
CA THR A 129 4.60 9.53 -4.68
C THR A 129 4.08 9.30 -3.27
N VAL A 130 4.61 8.31 -2.55
CA VAL A 130 4.19 8.00 -1.18
C VAL A 130 4.61 9.11 -0.21
N GLY A 131 5.76 9.72 -0.46
CA GLY A 131 6.28 10.83 0.32
C GLY A 131 7.62 11.31 -0.22
N TYR A 132 8.29 12.15 0.56
CA TYR A 132 9.56 12.76 0.21
C TYR A 132 10.58 12.52 1.31
N VAL A 133 11.86 12.51 0.96
CA VAL A 133 12.98 12.46 1.91
C VAL A 133 14.05 13.45 1.52
N LEU A 134 14.79 13.95 2.49
CA LEU A 134 15.98 14.76 2.25
C LEU A 134 17.17 13.87 1.90
N VAL A 135 17.94 14.27 0.90
CA VAL A 135 19.20 13.62 0.53
C VAL A 135 20.37 14.55 0.80
N ASP A 136 21.39 14.04 1.48
CA ASP A 136 22.58 14.80 1.85
C ASP A 136 23.53 15.07 0.66
N ASN A 137 24.64 15.75 0.92
CA ASN A 137 25.63 16.06 -0.10
C ASN A 137 26.39 14.85 -0.66
N LYS A 138 26.26 13.68 -0.04
CA LYS A 138 26.88 12.41 -0.47
C LYS A 138 25.89 11.51 -1.20
N GLY A 139 24.65 11.95 -1.40
CA GLY A 139 23.61 11.13 -2.01
C GLY A 139 23.01 10.10 -1.04
N ALA A 140 23.20 10.26 0.27
CA ALA A 140 22.57 9.42 1.27
C ALA A 140 21.23 10.01 1.73
N ILE A 141 20.22 9.16 1.84
CA ILE A 141 18.92 9.55 2.41
C ILE A 141 19.12 9.86 3.90
N VAL A 142 18.72 11.06 4.32
CA VAL A 142 18.80 11.49 5.72
C VAL A 142 17.73 10.75 6.53
N PRO A 143 18.09 9.97 7.56
CA PRO A 143 17.11 9.34 8.44
C PRO A 143 16.16 10.36 9.08
N ASP A 144 14.92 9.95 9.36
CA ASP A 144 13.89 10.79 9.99
C ASP A 144 13.50 12.07 9.20
N SER A 145 13.93 12.19 7.94
CA SER A 145 13.57 13.29 7.03
C SER A 145 12.30 13.04 6.21
N TYR A 146 11.60 11.95 6.50
CA TYR A 146 10.43 11.55 5.72
C TYR A 146 9.27 12.53 5.90
N GLU A 147 8.75 13.02 4.79
CA GLU A 147 7.57 13.86 4.71
C GLU A 147 6.47 13.13 3.93
N GLN A 148 5.32 12.94 4.57
CA GLN A 148 4.15 12.31 3.96
C GLN A 148 3.60 13.19 2.82
N ASN A 149 3.18 12.55 1.74
CA ASN A 149 2.40 13.19 0.68
C ASN A 149 0.89 12.96 0.88
N ASP A 150 0.16 14.00 1.26
CA ASP A 150 -1.29 13.93 1.52
C ASP A 150 -2.16 13.69 0.27
N THR A 151 -1.57 13.81 -0.93
CA THR A 151 -2.26 13.56 -2.20
C THR A 151 -2.04 12.14 -2.75
N TYR A 152 -1.25 11.34 -2.05
CA TYR A 152 -1.01 9.95 -2.42
C TYR A 152 -2.30 9.12 -2.32
N THR A 153 -2.51 8.24 -3.29
CA THR A 153 -3.65 7.31 -3.32
C THR A 153 -3.14 5.89 -3.50
N LEU A 154 -3.71 4.94 -2.77
CA LEU A 154 -3.44 3.52 -2.90
C LEU A 154 -3.88 2.99 -4.27
N CYS A 155 -4.95 3.53 -4.85
CA CYS A 155 -5.43 3.14 -6.17
C CYS A 155 -5.76 4.35 -7.05
N ASN A 156 -5.19 4.38 -8.26
CA ASN A 156 -5.47 5.39 -9.29
C ASN A 156 -5.47 4.74 -10.69
N ILE A 157 -5.40 5.55 -11.74
CA ILE A 157 -5.41 5.07 -13.14
C ILE A 157 -4.21 4.18 -13.49
N ASP A 158 -3.10 4.31 -12.74
CA ASP A 158 -1.90 3.49 -12.93
C ASP A 158 -1.99 2.13 -12.23
N GLY A 159 -2.98 1.94 -11.34
CA GLY A 159 -3.26 0.67 -10.69
C GLY A 159 -3.41 0.76 -9.18
N ILE A 160 -3.26 -0.38 -8.51
CA ILE A 160 -3.27 -0.53 -7.05
C ILE A 160 -1.83 -0.58 -6.53
N ILE A 161 -1.58 -0.05 -5.34
CA ILE A 161 -0.27 0.07 -4.69
C ILE A 161 0.59 -1.18 -4.90
N LYS A 162 1.81 -0.97 -5.36
CA LYS A 162 2.86 -1.99 -5.45
C LYS A 162 4.12 -1.44 -4.81
N LEU A 163 4.82 -2.25 -4.05
CA LEU A 163 6.02 -1.83 -3.33
C LEU A 163 7.26 -2.53 -3.91
N SER A 164 8.44 -2.01 -3.59
CA SER A 164 9.66 -2.83 -3.71
C SER A 164 9.55 -4.05 -2.79
N ASP A 165 10.31 -5.10 -3.07
CA ASP A 165 10.28 -6.33 -2.25
C ASP A 165 10.68 -6.04 -0.79
N PHE A 166 11.68 -5.16 -0.60
CA PHE A 166 12.11 -4.75 0.73
C PHE A 166 11.03 -3.99 1.50
N MET A 167 10.37 -3.02 0.87
CA MET A 167 9.28 -2.27 1.52
C MET A 167 8.06 -3.15 1.76
N ALA A 168 7.75 -4.08 0.85
CA ALA A 168 6.68 -5.06 1.04
C ALA A 168 6.95 -5.96 2.24
N GLU A 169 8.18 -6.46 2.40
CA GLU A 169 8.60 -7.26 3.56
C GLU A 169 8.44 -6.47 4.86
N LYS A 170 8.98 -5.25 4.94
CA LYS A 170 8.89 -4.40 6.15
C LYS A 170 7.48 -3.94 6.45
N LEU A 171 6.65 -3.75 5.44
CA LEU A 171 5.24 -3.50 5.64
C LEU A 171 4.57 -4.71 6.29
N GLN A 172 4.78 -5.92 5.76
CA GLN A 172 4.15 -7.15 6.27
C GLN A 172 4.54 -7.47 7.72
N GLU A 173 5.76 -7.13 8.15
CA GLU A 173 6.19 -7.24 9.55
C GLU A 173 5.36 -6.35 10.51
N ASN A 174 4.77 -5.27 10.00
CA ASN A 174 4.00 -4.28 10.76
C ASN A 174 2.46 -4.43 10.65
N LEU A 175 1.97 -5.44 9.90
CA LEU A 175 0.52 -5.71 9.70
C LEU A 175 -0.09 -6.62 10.76
#